data_AF-A0A379WF70-F1
#
_entry.id   AF-A0A379WF70-F1
#
_cell.length_a   1.000
_cell.length_b   1.000
_cell.length_c   1.000
_cell.angle_alpha   90.00
_cell.angle_beta   90.00
_cell.angle_gamma   90.00
#
_symmetry.space_group_name_H-M   'P 1'
#
loop_
_entity.id
_entity.type
_entity.pdbx_description
1 polymer ?
#
loop_
_entity_poly.entity_id
_entity_poly.type
_entity_poly.pdbx_seq_one_letter_code
_entity_poly.pdbx_strand_id
1 'polypeptide(L)'
;MLAETVCTGRFVRLPDFIKIADECDLWHDVARCLAYRLMVMSARDRELVGVDSYLKVRALLTEIWAYPQDYRESIIVLNFIQRRTGISRSRTMKILSELKKGGYIHIDNGRLTALGKLPVAY
;
A
#
# COMPACT_ATOMS: atom_id res chain seq x y z
N MET A 1 3.64 -9.35 12.33
CA MET A 1 3.57 -8.00 11.74
C MET A 1 5.00 -7.56 11.52
N LEU A 2 5.41 -7.31 10.28
CA LEU A 2 6.75 -6.78 9.98
C LEU A 2 6.59 -5.27 9.78
N ALA A 3 7.39 -4.49 10.49
CA ALA A 3 7.46 -3.06 10.27
C ALA A 3 8.18 -2.80 8.94
N GLU A 4 7.54 -2.06 8.04
CA GLU A 4 8.15 -1.67 6.77
C GLU A 4 9.18 -0.55 6.96
N THR A 5 8.99 0.30 7.97
CA THR A 5 9.89 1.40 8.33
C THR A 5 10.27 1.33 9.80
N VAL A 6 11.22 2.17 10.22
CA VAL A 6 11.54 2.33 11.66
C VAL A 6 10.27 2.77 12.39
N CYS A 7 9.80 1.94 13.32
CA CYS A 7 8.64 2.24 14.15
C CYS A 7 8.87 1.78 15.58
N THR A 8 8.26 2.48 16.53
CA THR A 8 8.18 2.04 17.92
C THR A 8 6.74 1.70 18.25
N GLY A 9 6.54 0.69 19.08
CA GLY A 9 5.22 0.26 19.52
C GLY A 9 5.28 -0.28 20.93
N ARG A 10 4.15 -0.23 21.64
CA ARG A 10 3.99 -0.87 22.94
C ARG A 10 3.06 -2.05 22.81
N PHE A 11 3.48 -3.18 23.36
CA PHE A 11 2.64 -4.36 23.43
C PHE A 11 1.71 -4.25 24.64
N VAL A 12 0.41 -4.47 24.43
CA VAL A 12 -0.60 -4.58 25.47
C VAL A 12 -1.21 -5.97 25.36
N ARG A 13 -1.25 -6.73 26.46
CA ARG A 13 -1.89 -8.05 26.45
C ARG A 13 -3.38 -7.87 26.26
N LEU A 14 -4.01 -8.77 25.51
CA LEU A 14 -5.44 -8.70 25.24
C LEU A 14 -6.31 -8.60 26.52
N PRO A 15 -6.04 -9.35 27.61
CA PRO A 15 -6.82 -9.21 28.84
C PRO A 15 -6.69 -7.82 29.48
N ASP A 16 -5.49 -7.23 29.46
CA ASP A 16 -5.26 -5.90 30.01
C ASP A 16 -5.96 -4.83 29.15
N PHE A 17 -5.94 -5.00 27.82
CA PHE A 17 -6.65 -4.11 26.89
C PHE A 17 -8.17 -4.14 27.12
N ILE A 18 -8.77 -5.33 27.22
CA ILE A 18 -10.22 -5.50 27.45
C ILE A 18 -10.59 -4.85 28.78
N LYS A 19 -9.85 -5.17 29.85
CA LYS A 19 -10.08 -4.59 31.18
C LYS A 19 -10.08 -3.06 31.15
N ILE A 20 -9.05 -2.45 30.55
CA ILE A 20 -8.95 -0.99 30.46
C ILE A 20 -10.06 -0.40 29.57
N ALA A 21 -10.39 -1.06 28.46
CA ALA A 21 -11.45 -0.61 27.56
C ALA A 21 -12.81 -0.57 28.27
N ASP A 22 -13.10 -1.58 29.10
CA ASP A 22 -14.32 -1.66 29.89
C ASP A 22 -14.32 -0.63 31.05
N GLU A 23 -13.23 -0.56 31.82
CA GLU A 23 -13.10 0.36 32.96
C GLU A 23 -13.17 1.84 32.55
N CYS A 24 -12.73 2.16 31.33
CA CYS A 24 -12.72 3.53 30.80
C CYS A 24 -13.84 3.81 29.78
N ASP A 25 -14.81 2.90 29.61
CA ASP A 25 -15.94 3.04 28.66
C ASP A 25 -15.52 3.37 27.22
N LEU A 26 -14.40 2.79 26.76
CA LEU A 26 -13.78 3.10 25.47
C LEU A 26 -14.43 2.39 24.28
N TRP A 27 -15.58 1.75 24.46
CA TRP A 27 -16.20 0.91 23.43
C TRP A 27 -16.51 1.71 22.15
N HIS A 28 -16.88 2.99 22.26
CA HIS A 28 -17.11 3.86 21.11
C HIS A 28 -15.82 4.11 20.30
N ASP A 29 -14.69 4.35 20.98
CA ASP A 29 -13.41 4.59 20.30
C ASP A 29 -12.88 3.32 19.64
N VAL A 30 -13.02 2.19 20.32
CA VAL A 30 -12.69 0.87 19.77
C VAL A 30 -13.57 0.57 18.55
N ALA A 31 -14.88 0.78 18.65
CA ALA A 31 -15.82 0.59 17.54
C ALA A 31 -15.49 1.50 16.35
N ARG A 32 -15.13 2.76 16.59
CA ARG A 32 -14.72 3.71 15.54
C ARG A 32 -13.44 3.26 14.85
N CYS A 33 -12.45 2.79 15.61
CA CYS A 33 -11.22 2.22 15.05
C CYS A 33 -11.53 1.01 14.15
N LEU A 34 -12.37 0.09 14.62
CA LEU A 34 -12.77 -1.09 13.86
C LEU A 34 -13.58 -0.73 12.60
N ALA A 35 -14.52 0.20 12.71
CA ALA A 35 -15.31 0.67 11.58
C ALA A 35 -14.43 1.33 10.50
N TYR A 36 -13.51 2.21 10.89
CA TYR A 36 -12.55 2.80 9.96
C TYR A 36 -11.71 1.72 9.26
N ARG A 37 -11.20 0.74 10.03
CA ARG A 37 -10.43 -0.38 9.47
C ARG A 37 -11.24 -1.20 8.48
N LEU A 38 -12.51 -1.49 8.79
CA LEU A 38 -13.41 -2.21 7.91
C LEU A 38 -13.67 -1.42 6.62
N MET A 39 -13.95 -0.11 6.72
CA MET A 39 -14.18 0.75 5.56
C MET A 39 -12.97 0.78 4.62
N VAL A 40 -11.76 0.93 5.17
CA VAL A 40 -10.51 0.90 4.39
C VAL A 40 -10.31 -0.46 3.73
N MET A 41 -10.56 -1.56 4.44
CA MET A 41 -10.45 -2.91 3.87
C MET A 41 -11.48 -3.13 2.75
N SER A 42 -12.73 -2.73 2.94
CA SER A 42 -13.78 -2.86 1.91
C SER A 42 -13.51 -2.00 0.68
N ALA A 43 -12.98 -0.78 0.86
CA ALA A 43 -12.56 0.07 -0.25
C ALA A 43 -11.43 -0.58 -1.05
N ARG A 44 -10.41 -1.11 -0.36
CA ARG A 44 -9.30 -1.82 -0.98
C ARG A 44 -9.75 -3.10 -1.68
N ASP A 45 -10.66 -3.87 -1.10
CA ASP A 45 -11.18 -5.09 -1.72
C ASP A 45 -11.95 -4.78 -3.01
N ARG A 46 -12.72 -3.67 -3.01
CA ARG A 46 -13.36 -3.14 -4.23
C ARG A 46 -12.32 -2.69 -5.27
N GLU A 47 -11.17 -2.16 -4.84
CA GLU A 47 -10.04 -1.84 -5.73
C GLU A 47 -9.27 -3.07 -6.23
N LEU A 48 -9.38 -4.21 -5.55
CA LEU A 48 -8.67 -5.43 -5.90
C LEU A 48 -9.50 -6.39 -6.76
N VAL A 49 -10.84 -6.33 -6.71
CA VAL A 49 -11.72 -7.19 -7.52
C VAL A 49 -12.29 -6.38 -8.70
N GLY A 50 -11.96 -6.77 -9.93
CA GLY A 50 -12.56 -6.19 -11.15
C GLY A 50 -11.98 -4.84 -11.62
N VAL A 51 -11.05 -4.23 -10.88
CA VAL A 51 -10.38 -2.99 -11.28
C VAL A 51 -9.22 -3.26 -12.24
N ASP A 52 -9.06 -2.36 -13.21
CA ASP A 52 -8.01 -2.43 -14.23
C ASP A 52 -6.62 -2.59 -13.59
N SER A 53 -5.82 -3.50 -14.16
CA SER A 53 -4.46 -3.78 -13.68
C SER A 53 -3.58 -2.54 -13.63
N TYR A 54 -3.80 -1.58 -14.54
CA TYR A 54 -3.17 -0.28 -14.53
C TYR A 54 -3.45 0.50 -13.25
N LEU A 55 -4.71 0.59 -12.83
CA LEU A 55 -5.11 1.37 -11.66
C LEU A 55 -4.46 0.83 -10.38
N LYS A 56 -4.33 -0.50 -10.27
CA LYS A 56 -3.60 -1.14 -9.17
C LYS A 56 -2.11 -0.79 -9.19
N VAL A 57 -1.47 -0.89 -10.37
CA VAL A 57 -0.06 -0.50 -10.53
C VAL A 57 0.14 0.98 -10.18
N ARG A 58 -0.77 1.86 -10.61
CA ARG A 58 -0.74 3.29 -10.34
C ARG A 58 -0.81 3.59 -8.84
N ALA A 59 -1.74 2.95 -8.13
CA ALA A 59 -1.88 3.10 -6.69
C ALA A 59 -0.60 2.69 -5.96
N LEU A 60 0.00 1.54 -6.32
CA LEU A 60 1.22 1.06 -5.68
C LEU A 60 2.46 1.89 -6.02
N LEU A 61 2.57 2.46 -7.23
CA LEU A 61 3.64 3.40 -7.54
C LEU A 61 3.54 4.68 -6.70
N THR A 62 2.31 5.16 -6.48
CA THR A 62 2.04 6.31 -5.61
C THR A 62 2.39 6.00 -4.16
N GLU A 63 2.06 4.79 -3.69
CA GLU A 63 2.43 4.31 -2.35
C GLU A 63 3.95 4.22 -2.18
N ILE A 64 4.66 3.62 -3.14
CA ILE A 64 6.14 3.55 -3.12
C ILE A 64 6.75 4.95 -3.01
N TRP A 65 6.19 5.93 -3.72
CA TRP A 65 6.67 7.30 -3.70
C TRP A 65 6.34 8.07 -2.42
N ALA A 66 5.29 7.66 -1.69
CA ALA A 66 4.96 8.26 -0.39
C ALA A 66 5.91 7.80 0.73
N TYR A 67 6.60 6.67 0.57
CA TYR A 67 7.56 6.20 1.55
C TYR A 67 8.80 7.11 1.65
N PRO A 68 9.44 7.16 2.85
CA PRO A 68 10.78 7.72 3.02
C PRO A 68 11.79 7.19 1.99
N GLN A 69 12.72 8.04 1.57
CA GLN A 69 13.64 7.73 0.46
C GLN A 69 14.51 6.50 0.75
N ASP A 70 15.03 6.38 1.97
CA ASP A 70 15.83 5.25 2.45
C ASP A 70 15.08 3.92 2.30
N TYR A 71 13.79 3.90 2.66
CA TYR A 71 12.97 2.71 2.47
C TYR A 71 12.62 2.48 1.00
N ARG A 72 12.27 3.53 0.26
CA ARG A 72 11.96 3.47 -1.17
C ARG A 72 13.10 2.85 -1.98
N GLU A 73 14.33 3.24 -1.67
CA GLU A 73 15.54 2.71 -2.29
C GLU A 73 15.76 1.23 -1.99
N SER A 74 15.07 0.61 -1.03
CA SER A 74 15.13 -0.84 -0.80
C SER A 74 14.14 -1.64 -1.68
N ILE A 75 13.13 -0.98 -2.25
CA ILE A 75 11.99 -1.63 -2.91
C ILE A 75 12.31 -1.97 -4.38
N ILE A 76 12.12 -3.24 -4.75
CA ILE A 76 12.04 -3.67 -6.16
C ILE A 76 10.59 -3.55 -6.62
N VAL A 77 10.30 -2.57 -7.47
CA VAL A 77 8.96 -2.16 -7.91
C VAL A 77 8.13 -3.33 -8.43
N LEU A 78 8.73 -4.15 -9.30
CA LEU A 78 8.05 -5.31 -9.88
C LEU A 78 7.62 -6.33 -8.81
N ASN A 79 8.53 -6.67 -7.89
CA ASN A 79 8.25 -7.63 -6.83
C ASN A 79 7.18 -7.10 -5.86
N PHE A 80 7.25 -5.80 -5.54
CA PHE A 80 6.27 -5.13 -4.68
C PHE A 80 4.87 -5.20 -5.28
N ILE A 81 4.73 -4.86 -6.57
CA ILE A 81 3.46 -4.91 -7.29
C ILE A 81 2.92 -6.34 -7.37
N GLN A 82 3.75 -7.31 -7.77
CA GLN A 82 3.29 -8.69 -7.93
C GLN A 82 2.82 -9.30 -6.62
N ARG A 83 3.55 -9.07 -5.51
CA ARG A 83 3.17 -9.58 -4.18
C ARG A 83 1.86 -8.99 -3.67
N ARG A 84 1.57 -7.72 -3.97
CA ARG A 84 0.40 -7.02 -3.45
C ARG A 84 -0.85 -7.12 -4.34
N THR A 85 -0.70 -7.46 -5.62
CA THR A 85 -1.84 -7.46 -6.58
C THR A 85 -2.13 -8.81 -7.21
N GLY A 86 -1.17 -9.75 -7.22
CA GLY A 86 -1.27 -11.00 -7.97
C GLY A 86 -1.21 -10.84 -9.50
N ILE A 87 -0.95 -9.63 -10.03
CA ILE A 87 -0.82 -9.41 -11.48
C ILE A 87 0.39 -10.18 -12.00
N SER A 88 0.25 -10.81 -13.18
CA SER A 88 1.35 -11.53 -13.82
C SER A 88 2.55 -10.62 -14.09
N ARG A 89 3.74 -11.23 -14.12
CA ARG A 89 4.99 -10.51 -14.40
C ARG A 89 4.93 -9.79 -15.75
N SER A 90 4.45 -10.47 -16.79
CA SER A 90 4.36 -9.93 -18.15
C SER A 90 3.42 -8.73 -18.22
N ARG A 91 2.23 -8.82 -17.59
CA ARG A 91 1.25 -7.73 -17.58
C ARG A 91 1.76 -6.52 -16.78
N THR A 92 2.41 -6.77 -15.64
CA THR A 92 3.04 -5.70 -14.84
C THR A 92 4.16 -5.01 -15.63
N MET A 93 5.04 -5.78 -16.26
CA MET A 93 6.14 -5.23 -17.07
C MET A 93 5.63 -4.43 -18.27
N LYS A 94 4.55 -4.86 -18.92
CA LYS A 94 3.91 -4.12 -20.00
C LYS A 94 3.49 -2.73 -19.53
N ILE A 95 2.73 -2.65 -18.44
CA ILE A 95 2.26 -1.39 -17.85
C ILE A 95 3.44 -0.49 -17.46
N LEU A 96 4.44 -1.04 -16.75
CA LEU A 96 5.62 -0.27 -16.35
C LEU A 96 6.40 0.26 -17.55
N SER A 97 6.49 -0.52 -18.63
CA SER A 97 7.19 -0.11 -19.86
C SER A 97 6.43 1.01 -20.58
N GLU A 98 5.10 0.94 -20.63
CA GLU A 98 4.26 2.00 -21.20
C GLU A 98 4.37 3.30 -20.39
N LEU A 99 4.34 3.21 -19.05
CA LEU A 99 4.53 4.37 -18.18
C LEU A 99 5.93 4.99 -18.32
N LYS A 100 6.97 4.17 -18.45
CA LYS A 100 8.34 4.61 -18.71
C LYS A 100 8.46 5.30 -20.06
N LYS A 101 7.85 4.73 -21.11
CA LYS A 101 7.82 5.31 -22.47
C LYS A 101 7.11 6.66 -22.49
N GLY A 102 6.03 6.81 -21.72
CA GLY A 102 5.31 8.07 -21.55
C GLY A 102 6.02 9.11 -20.68
N GLY A 103 7.18 8.78 -20.09
CA GLY A 103 7.93 9.70 -19.22
C GLY A 103 7.29 9.91 -17.84
N TYR A 104 6.29 9.10 -17.47
CA TYR A 104 5.59 9.24 -16.20
C TYR A 104 6.39 8.72 -15.02
N ILE A 105 7.28 7.76 -15.25
CA ILE A 105 8.11 7.14 -14.21
C ILE A 105 9.54 6.97 -14.69
N HIS A 106 10.48 7.05 -13.75
CA HIS A 106 11.84 6.58 -13.96
C HIS A 106 12.13 5.42 -13.01
N ILE A 107 12.59 4.31 -13.59
CA ILE A 107 13.01 3.12 -12.86
C ILE A 107 14.46 2.83 -13.25
N ASP A 108 15.32 2.75 -12.25
CA ASP A 108 16.71 2.32 -12.37
C ASP A 108 16.97 1.10 -11.47
N ASN A 109 17.65 0.08 -11.99
CA ASN A 109 17.91 -1.19 -11.28
C ASN A 109 16.68 -1.79 -10.56
N GLY A 110 15.49 -1.60 -11.13
CA GLY A 110 14.22 -2.08 -10.58
C GLY A 110 13.62 -1.23 -9.45
N ARG A 111 14.23 -0.08 -9.13
CA ARG A 111 13.82 0.87 -8.08
C ARG A 111 13.20 2.12 -8.69
N LEU A 112 12.19 2.69 -8.05
CA LEU A 112 11.50 3.90 -8.52
C LEU A 112 12.30 5.15 -8.14
N THR A 113 12.89 5.84 -9.12
CA THR A 113 13.77 7.01 -8.91
C THR A 113 13.07 8.34 -9.20
N ALA A 114 12.02 8.34 -10.02
CA ALA A 114 11.18 9.51 -10.24
C ALA A 114 9.72 9.12 -10.51
N LEU A 115 8.78 9.94 -10.00
CA LEU A 115 7.34 9.81 -10.24
C LEU A 115 6.78 11.14 -10.72
N GLY A 116 6.26 11.16 -11.96
CA GLY A 116 5.50 12.26 -12.52
C GLY A 116 3.99 12.09 -12.32
N LYS A 117 3.19 12.97 -12.95
CA LYS A 117 1.72 12.89 -12.90
C LYS A 117 1.22 11.69 -13.69
N LEU A 118 0.78 10.64 -12.98
CA LEU A 118 0.24 9.43 -13.60
C LEU A 118 -1.13 9.69 -14.26
N PRO A 119 -1.40 9.12 -15.45
CA PRO A 119 -2.70 9.22 -16.11
C PRO A 119 -3.90 8.69 -15.28
N VAL A 120 -5.08 9.27 -15.51
CA VAL A 120 -6.31 8.85 -14.82
C VAL A 120 -6.85 7.53 -15.40
N ALA A 121 -6.59 7.25 -16.67
CA ALA A 121 -6.91 6.00 -17.36
C ALA A 121 -5.84 5.70 -18.41
N TYR A 122 -5.68 4.41 -18.74
CA TYR A 122 -4.74 3.89 -19.73
C TYR A 122 -5.39 2.74 -20.50
#